data_AF-A0A9P8F730-F1
#
_entry.id   AF-A0A9P8F730-F1
#
_cell.length_a   1.000
_cell.length_b   1.000
_cell.length_c   1.000
_cell.angle_alpha   90.00
_cell.angle_beta   90.00
_cell.angle_gamma   90.00
#
_symmetry.space_group_name_H-M   'P 1'
#
loop_
_entity.id
_entity.type
_entity.pdbx_description
1 polymer ?
#
loop_
_entity_poly.entity_id
_entity_poly.type
_entity_poly.pdbx_seq_one_letter_code
_entity_poly.pdbx_strand_id
1 'polypeptide(L)'
;MQGVKTVLEFMDANDYRSDLRSLLASSDELPRTRSTDFTLPDRPLVRANEVLSTILKRLQGFQVDAEFKRSMKELSNYVSSLAMRQVTNTPAEYQMQALYPIRNWMHWIPNAFQRLTQGDPVVMLFFACFEMTHLAIAPVLPETSTPLSILKRAKIIENLDRQITDLEQSSRLSASIDAEQLQTLGILKALMAGPRSWISTRVA
;
A
#
# COMPACT_ATOMS: atom_id res chain seq x y z
N MET A 1 -16.25 20.85 5.50
CA MET A 1 -15.51 20.42 6.71
C MET A 1 -15.29 21.61 7.65
N GLN A 2 -16.35 22.31 8.08
CA GLN A 2 -16.24 23.51 8.93
C GLN A 2 -16.03 23.14 10.41
N GLY A 3 -16.78 22.14 10.91
CA GLY A 3 -16.78 21.77 12.32
C GLY A 3 -15.43 21.25 12.84
N VAL A 4 -14.70 20.48 12.03
CA VAL A 4 -13.36 19.98 12.40
C VAL A 4 -12.36 21.13 12.58
N LYS A 5 -12.45 22.16 11.73
CA LYS A 5 -11.58 23.33 11.79
C LYS A 5 -11.82 24.14 13.07
N THR A 6 -13.09 24.36 13.43
CA THR A 6 -13.47 25.07 14.66
C THR A 6 -13.01 24.35 15.93
N VAL A 7 -13.06 23.02 15.95
CA VAL A 7 -12.57 22.22 17.09
C VAL A 7 -11.05 22.34 17.22
N LEU A 8 -10.30 22.28 16.11
CA LEU A 8 -8.84 22.44 16.12
C LEU A 8 -8.42 23.85 16.57
N GLU A 9 -9.08 24.90 16.06
CA GLU A 9 -8.84 26.30 16.47
C GLU A 9 -9.14 26.51 17.97
N PHE A 10 -10.21 25.90 18.47
CA PHE A 10 -10.54 25.94 19.90
C PHE A 10 -9.49 25.21 20.76
N MET A 11 -8.98 24.06 20.30
CA MET A 11 -7.94 23.31 21.01
C MET A 11 -6.61 24.07 21.05
N ASP A 12 -6.26 24.78 19.97
CA ASP A 12 -5.07 25.65 19.92
C ASP A 12 -5.18 26.84 20.87
N ALA A 13 -6.34 27.51 20.90
CA ALA A 13 -6.57 28.67 21.77
C ALA A 13 -6.50 28.34 23.27
N ASN A 14 -6.70 27.06 23.64
CA ASN A 14 -6.76 26.61 25.02
C ASN A 14 -5.58 25.70 25.43
N ASP A 15 -4.53 25.64 24.61
CA ASP A 15 -3.29 24.84 24.84
C ASP A 15 -3.57 23.36 25.22
N TYR A 16 -4.63 22.79 24.66
CA TYR A 16 -4.97 21.39 24.89
C TYR A 16 -4.01 20.47 24.12
N ARG A 17 -3.09 19.85 24.87
CA ARG A 17 -2.18 18.82 24.35
C ARG A 17 -2.88 17.46 24.30
N SER A 18 -3.47 17.13 23.16
CA SER A 18 -3.98 15.77 22.90
C SER A 18 -2.88 14.89 22.30
N ASP A 19 -2.85 13.59 22.63
CA ASP A 19 -1.99 12.60 21.97
C ASP A 19 -2.26 12.50 20.45
N LEU A 20 -3.47 12.82 20.00
CA LEU A 20 -3.79 12.98 18.57
C LEU A 20 -2.96 14.10 17.92
N ARG A 21 -2.60 15.15 18.65
CA ARG A 21 -1.71 16.21 18.16
C ARG A 21 -0.32 15.66 17.91
N SER A 22 0.20 14.72 18.70
CA SER A 22 1.50 14.08 18.40
C SER A 22 1.43 13.23 17.11
N LEU A 23 0.29 12.57 16.87
CA LEU A 23 0.03 11.84 15.63
C LEU A 23 -0.06 12.77 14.41
N LEU A 24 -0.67 13.96 14.55
CA LEU A 24 -0.81 14.95 13.48
C LEU A 24 0.44 15.85 13.31
N ALA A 25 1.16 16.17 14.37
CA ALA A 25 2.39 16.98 14.36
C ALA A 25 3.52 16.26 13.61
N SER A 26 3.52 14.91 13.62
CA SER A 26 4.38 14.09 12.75
C SER A 26 4.14 14.32 11.24
N SER A 27 3.05 15.00 10.87
CA SER A 27 2.73 15.36 9.48
C SER A 27 3.20 16.76 9.08
N ASP A 28 3.39 17.67 10.05
CA ASP A 28 3.67 19.09 9.79
C ASP A 28 5.18 19.39 9.73
N GLU A 29 6.01 18.56 10.37
CA GLU A 29 7.49 18.67 10.32
C GLU A 29 8.13 17.96 9.12
N LEU A 30 7.34 17.29 8.28
CA LEU A 30 7.90 16.77 7.04
C LEU A 30 8.04 17.93 6.08
N PRO A 31 9.25 18.24 5.60
CA PRO A 31 9.40 19.29 4.63
C PRO A 31 8.43 18.98 3.50
N ARG A 32 7.71 20.01 3.02
CA ARG A 32 7.02 19.97 1.73
C ARG A 32 8.08 19.84 0.63
N THR A 33 8.92 18.81 0.68
CA THR A 33 9.70 18.35 -0.45
C THR A 33 8.65 17.89 -1.44
N ARG A 34 8.27 18.80 -2.33
CA ARG A 34 8.24 18.49 -3.75
C ARG A 34 9.61 17.88 -4.09
N SER A 35 9.87 16.64 -3.65
CA SER A 35 10.96 15.88 -4.22
C SER A 35 10.50 15.62 -5.64
N THR A 36 11.09 16.36 -6.56
CA THR A 36 10.90 16.27 -8.00
C THR A 36 11.39 14.94 -8.57
N ASP A 37 11.96 14.07 -7.72
CA ASP A 37 12.76 12.92 -8.15
C ASP A 37 11.99 11.60 -8.08
N PHE A 38 10.72 11.63 -7.62
CA PHE A 38 9.84 10.48 -7.70
C PHE A 38 9.01 10.53 -8.99
N THR A 39 9.35 9.66 -9.94
CA THR A 39 8.61 9.52 -11.21
C THR A 39 7.75 8.27 -11.15
N LEU A 40 6.44 8.43 -11.34
CA LEU A 40 5.53 7.29 -11.51
C LEU A 40 5.82 6.58 -12.84
N PRO A 41 5.62 5.25 -12.92
CA PRO A 41 5.74 4.53 -14.17
C PRO A 41 4.79 5.05 -15.27
N ASP A 42 5.21 4.92 -16.53
CA ASP A 42 4.31 5.10 -17.67
C ASP A 42 3.13 4.12 -17.58
N ARG A 43 1.92 4.61 -17.89
CA ARG A 43 0.66 3.84 -17.82
C ARG A 43 0.52 3.07 -16.49
N PRO A 44 0.46 3.78 -15.36
CA PRO A 44 0.60 3.19 -14.03
C PRO A 44 -0.42 2.07 -13.75
N LEU A 45 -1.69 2.24 -14.11
CA LEU A 45 -2.71 1.20 -13.91
C LEU A 45 -2.42 -0.09 -14.70
N VAL A 46 -1.86 0.01 -15.91
CA VAL A 46 -1.52 -1.16 -16.73
C VAL A 46 -0.40 -1.94 -16.04
N ARG A 47 0.67 -1.24 -15.64
CA ARG A 47 1.80 -1.86 -14.93
C ARG A 47 1.38 -2.48 -13.60
N ALA A 48 0.48 -1.83 -12.86
CA ALA A 48 -0.02 -2.37 -11.59
C ALA A 48 -0.82 -3.66 -11.84
N ASN A 49 -1.65 -3.71 -12.88
CA ASN A 49 -2.36 -4.93 -13.28
C ASN A 49 -1.41 -6.07 -13.68
N GLU A 50 -0.33 -5.78 -14.40
CA GLU A 50 0.69 -6.78 -14.77
C GLU A 50 1.36 -7.40 -13.54
N VAL A 51 1.74 -6.55 -12.57
CA VAL A 51 2.32 -7.00 -11.29
C VAL A 51 1.33 -7.87 -10.52
N LEU A 52 0.10 -7.39 -10.32
CA LEU A 52 -0.94 -8.12 -9.58
C LEU A 52 -1.31 -9.45 -10.26
N SER A 53 -1.40 -9.47 -11.58
CA SER A 53 -1.68 -10.70 -12.36
C SER A 53 -0.54 -11.71 -12.24
N THR A 54 0.71 -11.24 -12.25
CA THR A 54 1.90 -12.09 -12.06
C THR A 54 1.90 -12.71 -10.67
N ILE A 55 1.62 -11.91 -9.64
CA ILE A 55 1.53 -12.37 -8.26
C ILE A 55 0.41 -13.40 -8.09
N LEU A 56 -0.80 -13.09 -8.56
CA LEU A 56 -1.94 -14.00 -8.50
C LEU A 56 -1.65 -15.33 -9.19
N LYS A 57 -1.01 -15.32 -10.37
CA LYS A 57 -0.61 -16.54 -11.09
C LYS A 57 0.38 -17.37 -10.28
N ARG A 58 1.37 -16.73 -9.65
CA ARG A 58 2.38 -17.41 -8.81
C ARG A 58 1.77 -17.98 -7.53
N LEU A 59 0.76 -17.32 -6.96
CA LEU A 59 0.06 -17.77 -5.76
C LEU A 59 -0.89 -18.96 -5.99
N GLN A 60 -1.24 -19.30 -7.24
CA GLN A 60 -2.12 -20.44 -7.53
C GLN A 60 -1.53 -21.77 -7.06
N GLY A 61 -0.20 -21.93 -7.13
CA GLY A 61 0.51 -23.13 -6.69
C GLY A 61 0.86 -23.14 -5.20
N PHE A 62 0.35 -22.18 -4.42
CA PHE A 62 0.80 -21.93 -3.05
C PHE A 62 -0.33 -22.02 -2.02
N GLN A 63 -0.03 -22.60 -0.85
CA GLN A 63 -0.94 -22.71 0.29
C GLN A 63 -0.94 -21.40 1.10
N VAL A 64 -1.60 -20.37 0.57
CA VAL A 64 -2.00 -19.18 1.34
C VAL A 64 -3.49 -19.24 1.65
N ASP A 65 -3.88 -18.56 2.72
CA ASP A 65 -5.26 -18.49 3.17
C ASP A 65 -6.21 -17.91 2.10
N ALA A 66 -7.46 -18.38 2.12
CA ALA A 66 -8.47 -18.01 1.12
C ALA A 66 -8.81 -16.50 1.17
N GLU A 67 -8.71 -15.89 2.35
CA GLU A 67 -8.97 -14.47 2.58
C GLU A 67 -7.94 -13.58 1.85
N PHE A 68 -6.66 -13.93 1.92
CA PHE A 68 -5.59 -13.27 1.17
C PHE A 68 -5.76 -13.44 -0.34
N LYS A 69 -6.04 -14.66 -0.83
CA LYS A 69 -6.27 -14.90 -2.28
C LYS A 69 -7.44 -14.06 -2.80
N ARG A 70 -8.53 -14.01 -2.03
CA ARG A 70 -9.70 -13.18 -2.33
C ARG A 70 -9.32 -11.70 -2.37
N SER A 71 -8.61 -11.21 -1.37
CA SER A 71 -8.22 -9.80 -1.26
C SER A 71 -7.31 -9.35 -2.39
N MET A 72 -6.32 -10.19 -2.76
CA MET A 72 -5.47 -9.94 -3.92
C MET A 72 -6.26 -9.92 -5.24
N LYS A 73 -7.26 -10.80 -5.38
CA LYS A 73 -8.14 -10.82 -6.56
C LYS A 73 -9.01 -9.57 -6.63
N GLU A 74 -9.59 -9.15 -5.50
CA GLU A 74 -10.38 -7.92 -5.42
C GLU A 74 -9.54 -6.68 -5.74
N LEU A 75 -8.28 -6.63 -5.27
CA LEU A 75 -7.32 -5.58 -5.60
C LEU A 75 -7.01 -5.55 -7.11
N SER A 76 -6.73 -6.70 -7.71
CA SER A 76 -6.52 -6.80 -9.17
C SER A 76 -7.75 -6.36 -9.97
N ASN A 77 -8.95 -6.81 -9.57
CA ASN A 77 -10.20 -6.43 -10.23
C ASN A 77 -10.45 -4.93 -10.14
N TYR A 78 -10.09 -4.31 -9.02
CA TYR A 78 -10.19 -2.86 -8.83
C TYR A 78 -9.33 -2.09 -9.83
N VAL A 79 -8.03 -2.41 -9.89
CA VAL A 79 -7.09 -1.76 -10.81
C VAL A 79 -7.48 -2.00 -12.27
N SER A 80 -7.94 -3.21 -12.60
CA SER A 80 -8.44 -3.55 -13.94
C SER A 80 -9.68 -2.73 -14.30
N SER A 81 -10.62 -2.58 -13.39
CA SER A 81 -11.83 -1.78 -13.60
C SER A 81 -11.50 -0.31 -13.83
N LEU A 82 -10.55 0.25 -13.07
CA LEU A 82 -10.10 1.64 -13.26
C LEU A 82 -9.39 1.83 -14.61
N ALA A 83 -8.56 0.88 -15.02
CA ALA A 83 -7.84 0.94 -16.29
C ALA A 83 -8.80 0.98 -17.49
N MET A 84 -9.95 0.31 -17.38
CA MET A 84 -10.97 0.28 -18.43
C MET A 84 -11.87 1.53 -18.44
N ARG A 85 -12.08 2.19 -17.30
CA ARG A 85 -13.13 3.22 -17.14
C ARG A 85 -12.74 4.66 -17.50
N GLN A 86 -11.53 4.94 -17.98
CA GLN A 86 -11.06 6.29 -18.36
C GLN A 86 -11.46 7.41 -17.36
N VAL A 87 -11.24 7.17 -16.05
CA VAL A 87 -11.77 8.03 -14.98
C VAL A 87 -11.04 9.38 -14.85
N THR A 88 -9.88 9.54 -15.50
CA THR A 88 -8.91 10.65 -15.36
C THR A 88 -9.46 12.06 -15.61
N ASN A 89 -10.58 12.20 -16.33
CA ASN A 89 -11.20 13.50 -16.62
C ASN A 89 -12.68 13.56 -16.22
N THR A 90 -13.09 12.69 -15.30
CA THR A 90 -14.47 12.69 -14.79
C THR A 90 -14.62 13.69 -13.64
N PRO A 91 -15.83 14.21 -13.38
CA PRO A 91 -16.07 15.11 -12.24
C PRO A 91 -15.65 14.47 -10.90
N ALA A 92 -15.27 15.30 -9.93
CA ALA A 92 -14.71 14.85 -8.64
C ALA A 92 -15.58 13.81 -7.93
N GLU A 93 -16.91 13.95 -7.99
CA GLU A 93 -17.86 12.97 -7.42
C GLU A 93 -17.72 11.57 -8.02
N TYR A 94 -17.50 11.46 -9.33
CA TYR A 94 -17.28 10.19 -10.00
C TYR A 94 -15.92 9.60 -9.65
N GLN A 95 -14.89 10.44 -9.50
CA GLN A 95 -13.58 10.00 -9.01
C GLN A 95 -13.65 9.47 -7.57
N MET A 96 -14.44 10.11 -6.70
CA MET A 96 -14.68 9.63 -5.33
C MET A 96 -15.47 8.32 -5.31
N GLN A 97 -16.51 8.18 -6.15
CA GLN A 97 -17.25 6.93 -6.29
C GLN A 97 -16.37 5.79 -6.82
N ALA A 98 -15.37 6.12 -7.64
CA ALA A 98 -14.37 5.16 -8.11
C ALA A 98 -13.46 4.64 -6.97
N LEU A 99 -13.49 5.21 -5.77
CA LEU A 99 -12.83 4.62 -4.58
C LEU A 99 -13.70 3.62 -3.83
N TYR A 100 -15.01 3.57 -4.06
CA TYR A 100 -15.92 2.72 -3.28
C TYR A 100 -15.53 1.24 -3.23
N PRO A 101 -14.98 0.62 -4.28
CA PRO A 101 -14.53 -0.77 -4.19
C PRO A 101 -13.46 -1.03 -3.11
N ILE A 102 -12.70 -0.01 -2.66
CA ILE A 102 -11.72 -0.13 -1.57
C ILE A 102 -12.40 -0.65 -0.29
N ARG A 103 -13.67 -0.30 -0.07
CA ARG A 103 -14.45 -0.77 1.09
C ARG A 103 -14.56 -2.29 1.15
N ASN A 104 -14.45 -2.98 0.01
CA ASN A 104 -14.53 -4.43 -0.05
C ASN A 104 -13.41 -5.07 0.77
N TRP A 105 -12.29 -4.39 0.99
CA TRP A 105 -11.18 -4.90 1.80
C TRP A 105 -11.31 -4.59 3.30
N MET A 106 -12.29 -3.78 3.73
CA MET A 106 -12.40 -3.39 5.14
C MET A 106 -12.67 -4.57 6.09
N HIS A 107 -13.28 -5.65 5.60
CA HIS A 107 -13.66 -6.78 6.44
C HIS A 107 -12.45 -7.56 6.99
N TRP A 108 -11.35 -7.63 6.24
CA TRP A 108 -10.17 -8.41 6.64
C TRP A 108 -9.04 -7.54 7.22
N ILE A 109 -9.17 -6.21 7.14
CA ILE A 109 -8.19 -5.25 7.67
C ILE A 109 -7.85 -5.47 9.16
N PRO A 110 -8.81 -5.74 10.07
CA PRO A 110 -8.48 -5.99 11.48
C PRO A 110 -7.52 -7.18 11.66
N ASN A 111 -7.81 -8.29 10.97
CA ASN A 111 -6.96 -9.49 10.96
C ASN A 111 -5.60 -9.20 10.31
N ALA A 112 -5.60 -8.50 9.16
CA ALA A 112 -4.38 -8.13 8.47
C ALA A 112 -3.45 -7.28 9.35
N PHE A 113 -3.96 -6.29 10.11
CA PHE A 113 -3.11 -5.51 11.00
C PHE A 113 -2.49 -6.35 12.12
N GLN A 114 -3.28 -7.24 12.74
CA GLN A 114 -2.74 -8.15 13.74
C GLN A 114 -1.63 -9.03 13.16
N ARG A 115 -1.85 -9.65 12.00
CA ARG A 115 -0.84 -10.47 11.31
C ARG A 115 0.39 -9.68 10.88
N LEU A 116 0.21 -8.43 10.45
CA LEU A 116 1.30 -7.52 10.12
C LEU A 116 2.19 -7.26 11.35
N THR A 117 1.60 -7.02 12.52
CA THR A 117 2.38 -6.84 13.77
C THR A 117 3.13 -8.10 14.20
N GLN A 118 2.68 -9.28 13.77
CA GLN A 118 3.33 -10.56 14.01
C GLN A 118 4.42 -10.87 12.97
N GLY A 119 4.65 -9.98 12.01
CA GLY A 119 5.67 -10.20 10.98
C GLY A 119 5.22 -11.10 9.83
N ASP A 120 3.91 -11.27 9.60
CA ASP A 120 3.42 -12.20 8.56
C ASP A 120 3.81 -11.71 7.14
N PRO A 121 4.67 -12.44 6.41
CA PRO A 121 5.16 -12.03 5.10
C PRO A 121 4.07 -12.03 4.01
N VAL A 122 3.00 -12.80 4.17
CA VAL A 122 1.85 -12.81 3.23
C VAL A 122 1.13 -11.47 3.31
N VAL A 123 0.90 -10.98 4.52
CA VAL A 123 0.21 -9.71 4.74
C VAL A 123 1.10 -8.51 4.39
N MET A 124 2.41 -8.61 4.63
CA MET A 124 3.37 -7.63 4.14
C MET A 124 3.32 -7.48 2.61
N LEU A 125 3.28 -8.60 1.88
CA LEU A 125 3.13 -8.58 0.42
C LEU A 125 1.81 -7.93 -0.02
N PHE A 126 0.70 -8.22 0.68
CA PHE A 126 -0.57 -7.55 0.39
C PHE A 126 -0.45 -6.03 0.53
N PHE A 127 0.05 -5.54 1.67
CA PHE A 127 0.15 -4.10 1.92
C PHE A 127 1.09 -3.41 0.92
N ALA A 128 2.16 -4.08 0.49
CA ALA A 128 3.01 -3.56 -0.57
C ALA A 128 2.24 -3.42 -1.91
N CYS A 129 1.43 -4.41 -2.28
CA CYS A 129 0.57 -4.37 -3.46
C CYS A 129 -0.54 -3.28 -3.34
N PHE A 130 -1.07 -3.10 -2.15
CA PHE A 130 -2.08 -2.09 -1.83
C PHE A 130 -1.50 -0.67 -1.98
N GLU A 131 -0.32 -0.42 -1.40
CA GLU A 131 0.37 0.87 -1.55
C GLU A 131 0.80 1.15 -2.99
N MET A 132 1.29 0.12 -3.70
CA MET A 132 1.56 0.19 -5.13
C MET A 132 0.30 0.58 -5.93
N THR A 133 -0.85 -0.01 -5.59
CA THR A 133 -2.12 0.33 -6.22
C THR A 133 -2.47 1.80 -5.96
N HIS A 134 -2.26 2.29 -4.75
CA HIS A 134 -2.49 3.70 -4.44
C HIS A 134 -1.55 4.66 -5.20
N LEU A 135 -0.29 4.26 -5.42
CA LEU A 135 0.61 4.98 -6.32
C LEU A 135 0.06 4.98 -7.76
N ALA A 136 -0.51 3.86 -8.20
CA ALA A 136 -1.03 3.71 -9.55
C ALA A 136 -2.30 4.53 -9.84
N ILE A 137 -3.19 4.66 -8.85
CA ILE A 137 -4.45 5.42 -9.00
C ILE A 137 -4.25 6.92 -8.84
N ALA A 138 -3.22 7.38 -8.13
CA ALA A 138 -2.99 8.79 -7.84
C ALA A 138 -3.08 9.72 -9.07
N PRO A 139 -2.46 9.40 -10.23
CA PRO A 139 -2.59 10.24 -11.43
C PRO A 139 -3.93 10.11 -12.16
N VAL A 140 -4.73 9.08 -11.85
CA VAL A 140 -6.03 8.81 -12.50
C VAL A 140 -7.19 9.39 -11.70
N LEU A 141 -7.02 9.53 -10.38
CA LEU A 141 -8.03 10.05 -9.47
C LEU A 141 -7.47 11.23 -8.65
N PRO A 142 -7.00 12.32 -9.29
CA PRO A 142 -6.35 13.43 -8.59
C PRO A 142 -7.23 14.07 -7.52
N GLU A 143 -8.56 14.07 -7.70
CA GLU A 143 -9.52 14.70 -6.79
C GLU A 143 -9.78 13.87 -5.51
N THR A 144 -9.21 12.67 -5.42
CA THR A 144 -9.46 11.76 -4.29
C THR A 144 -8.57 12.00 -3.06
N SER A 145 -7.82 13.12 -3.06
CA SER A 145 -7.01 13.61 -1.93
C SER A 145 -6.40 12.48 -1.10
N THR A 146 -5.41 11.80 -1.68
CA THR A 146 -4.76 10.65 -1.01
C THR A 146 -4.27 11.07 0.38
N PRO A 147 -4.71 10.40 1.48
CA PRO A 147 -4.33 10.79 2.84
C PRO A 147 -2.84 10.62 3.14
N LEU A 148 -2.09 9.94 2.26
CA LEU A 148 -0.64 9.79 2.31
C LEU A 148 -0.03 10.24 0.99
N SER A 149 0.98 11.12 1.08
CA SER A 149 1.79 11.54 -0.07
C SER A 149 2.42 10.34 -0.77
N ILE A 150 2.63 10.44 -2.08
CA ILE A 150 3.34 9.46 -2.92
C ILE A 150 4.64 8.94 -2.27
N LEU A 151 5.47 9.84 -1.73
CA LEU A 151 6.74 9.48 -1.06
C LEU A 151 6.53 8.59 0.18
N LYS A 152 5.53 8.90 1.01
CA LYS A 152 5.20 8.07 2.20
C LYS A 152 4.80 6.66 1.77
N ARG A 153 4.02 6.52 0.69
CA ARG A 153 3.59 5.21 0.18
C ARG A 153 4.76 4.39 -0.36
N ALA A 154 5.67 5.02 -1.13
CA ALA A 154 6.88 4.37 -1.60
C ALA A 154 7.76 3.87 -0.43
N LYS A 155 7.93 4.67 0.62
CA LYS A 155 8.65 4.28 1.84
C LYS A 155 8.01 3.09 2.56
N ILE A 156 6.68 2.99 2.56
CA ILE A 156 5.99 1.81 3.13
C ILE A 156 6.37 0.55 2.36
N ILE A 157 6.35 0.59 1.02
CA ILE A 157 6.75 -0.55 0.17
C ILE A 157 8.19 -0.96 0.45
N GLU A 158 9.11 0.00 0.51
CA GLU A 158 10.53 -0.24 0.83
C GLU A 158 10.70 -0.87 2.22
N ASN A 159 9.97 -0.36 3.22
CA ASN A 159 10.03 -0.86 4.58
C ASN A 159 9.50 -2.30 4.71
N LEU A 160 8.45 -2.66 3.95
CA LEU A 160 7.90 -4.01 3.91
C LEU A 160 8.87 -4.99 3.21
N ASP A 161 9.50 -4.56 2.12
CA ASP A 161 10.51 -5.35 1.41
C ASP A 161 11.73 -5.66 2.27
N ARG A 162 12.21 -4.65 3.03
CA ARG A 162 13.28 -4.82 4.00
C ARG A 162 12.90 -5.81 5.10
N GLN A 163 11.71 -5.69 5.69
CA GLN A 163 11.25 -6.61 6.73
C GLN A 163 11.17 -8.07 6.24
N ILE A 164 10.64 -8.31 5.04
CA ILE A 164 10.61 -9.67 4.45
C ILE A 164 12.03 -10.21 4.24
N THR A 165 12.96 -9.35 3.83
CA THR A 165 14.38 -9.73 3.66
C THR A 165 15.04 -10.08 5.00
N ASP A 166 14.80 -9.28 6.03
CA ASP A 166 15.33 -9.50 7.38
C ASP A 166 14.77 -10.80 7.99
N LEU A 167 13.47 -11.07 7.75
CA LEU A 167 12.81 -12.31 8.15
C LEU A 167 13.43 -13.54 7.48
N GLU A 168 13.71 -13.47 6.18
CA GLU A 168 14.34 -14.58 5.44
C GLU A 168 15.75 -14.88 5.96
N GLN A 169 16.54 -13.85 6.21
CA GLN A 169 17.90 -14.00 6.76
C GLN A 169 17.87 -14.60 8.15
N SER A 170 17.00 -14.07 9.03
CA SER A 170 16.83 -14.59 10.39
C SER A 170 16.38 -16.07 10.37
N SER A 171 15.47 -16.40 9.46
CA SER A 171 14.93 -17.75 9.29
C SER A 171 16.01 -18.75 8.83
N ARG A 172 16.92 -18.33 7.94
CA ARG A 172 18.03 -19.18 7.48
C ARG A 172 19.07 -19.46 8.58
N LEU A 173 19.21 -18.55 9.53
CA LEU A 173 20.16 -18.67 10.63
C LEU A 173 19.62 -19.53 11.78
N SER A 174 18.29 -19.60 11.95
CA SER A 174 17.66 -20.51 12.91
C SER A 174 17.61 -21.94 12.36
N ALA A 175 18.35 -22.85 12.99
CA ALA A 175 18.47 -24.27 12.61
C ALA A 175 17.18 -25.11 12.76
N SER A 176 16.02 -24.49 13.05
CA SER A 176 14.77 -25.16 13.42
C SER A 176 13.62 -24.93 12.44
N ILE A 177 13.87 -24.36 11.25
CA ILE A 177 12.79 -24.00 10.32
C ILE A 177 12.53 -25.10 9.29
N ASP A 178 11.25 -25.34 9.07
CA ASP A 178 10.72 -26.24 8.05
C ASP A 178 11.10 -25.74 6.65
N ALA A 179 11.64 -26.63 5.80
CA ALA A 179 12.07 -26.30 4.45
C ALA A 179 10.94 -25.69 3.61
N GLU A 180 9.69 -26.09 3.86
CA GLU A 180 8.50 -25.55 3.20
C GLU A 180 8.26 -24.07 3.55
N GLN A 181 8.44 -23.69 4.82
CA GLN A 181 8.30 -22.30 5.27
C GLN A 181 9.41 -21.40 4.67
N LEU A 182 10.64 -21.92 4.57
CA LEU A 182 11.74 -21.19 3.97
C LEU A 182 11.55 -20.99 2.46
N GLN A 183 11.03 -22.01 1.77
CA GLN A 183 10.66 -21.92 0.35
C GLN A 183 9.54 -20.91 0.13
N THR A 184 8.51 -20.94 0.98
CA THR A 184 7.40 -19.98 1.00
C THR A 184 7.91 -18.55 1.09
N LEU A 185 8.76 -18.28 2.07
CA LEU A 185 9.32 -16.96 2.30
C LEU A 185 10.18 -16.49 1.14
N GLY A 186 10.97 -17.39 0.53
CA GLY A 186 11.72 -17.11 -0.69
C GLY A 186 10.83 -16.73 -1.88
N ILE A 187 9.69 -17.40 -2.05
CA ILE A 187 8.68 -17.05 -3.07
C ILE A 187 8.08 -15.67 -2.77
N LEU A 188 7.63 -15.41 -1.54
CA LEU A 188 7.04 -14.13 -1.16
C LEU A 188 8.00 -12.97 -1.38
N LYS A 189 9.28 -13.14 -1.02
CA LYS A 189 10.34 -12.18 -1.33
C LYS A 189 10.53 -11.96 -2.83
N ALA A 190 10.53 -13.03 -3.63
CA ALA A 190 10.61 -12.89 -5.08
C ALA A 190 9.41 -12.09 -5.64
N LEU A 191 8.22 -12.26 -5.06
CA LEU A 191 7.02 -11.52 -5.44
C LEU A 191 7.08 -10.04 -5.04
N MET A 192 7.78 -9.69 -3.96
CA MET A 192 8.01 -8.31 -3.54
C MET A 192 8.74 -7.46 -4.59
N ALA A 193 9.50 -8.08 -5.51
CA ALA A 193 10.14 -7.38 -6.62
C ALA A 193 9.14 -6.58 -7.48
N GLY A 194 7.89 -7.05 -7.59
CA GLY A 194 6.83 -6.37 -8.33
C GLY A 194 6.49 -5.00 -7.72
N PRO A 195 5.94 -4.95 -6.49
CA PRO A 195 5.71 -3.69 -5.76
C PRO A 195 6.97 -2.84 -5.61
N ARG A 196 8.12 -3.46 -5.28
CA ARG A 196 9.41 -2.76 -5.16
C ARG A 196 9.78 -2.00 -6.44
N SER A 197 9.43 -2.50 -7.63
CA SER A 197 9.76 -1.80 -8.88
C SER A 197 9.13 -0.40 -8.99
N TRP A 198 8.16 -0.06 -8.14
CA TRP A 198 7.49 1.23 -8.08
C TRP A 198 8.18 2.29 -7.21
N ILE A 199 9.23 1.92 -6.48
CA ILE A 199 9.98 2.87 -5.64
C ILE A 199 11.12 3.56 -6.40
N SER A 200 11.27 3.29 -7.70
CA SER A 200 12.44 3.75 -8.49
C SER A 200 12.48 5.27 -8.62
N THR A 201 13.24 5.91 -7.74
CA THR A 201 13.92 7.19 -7.97
C THR A 201 14.94 7.00 -9.09
N ARG A 202 14.75 7.66 -10.24
CA ARG A 202 15.88 7.82 -11.16
C ARG A 202 16.79 8.91 -10.59
N VAL A 203 17.92 8.47 -10.04
CA VAL A 203 19.12 9.30 -9.98
C VAL A 203 19.74 9.24 -11.37
N ALA A 204 19.77 10.39 -12.04
CA ALA A 204 20.76 10.72 -13.06
C ALA A 204 21.34 12.07 -12.68
#